data_AF-A0A931AA36-F1
#
_entry.id   AF-A0A931AA36-F1
#
_cell.length_a   1.000
_cell.length_b   1.000
_cell.length_c   1.000
_cell.angle_alpha   90.00
_cell.angle_beta   90.00
_cell.angle_gamma   90.00
#
_symmetry.space_group_name_H-M   'P 1'
#
loop_
_entity.id
_entity.type
_entity.pdbx_description
1 polymer ?
#
loop_
_entity_poly.entity_id
_entity_poly.type
_entity_poly.pdbx_seq_one_letter_code
_entity_poly.pdbx_strand_id
1 'polypeptide(L)' 'MEIVIALVFSAAVLFCADRLLLWLESRGHVNWRRKGRKPLSEEPTAELETMLSEHTRR' A
#
# COMPACT_ATOMS: atom_id res chain seq x y z
N MET A 1 32.36 -9.65 -12.98
CA MET A 1 31.45 -10.47 -12.15
C MET A 1 30.98 -9.70 -10.93
N GLU A 2 31.89 -9.07 -10.18
CA GLU A 2 31.59 -8.32 -8.95
C GLU A 2 30.59 -7.17 -9.12
N ILE A 3 30.71 -6.38 -10.20
CA ILE A 3 29.78 -5.28 -10.50
C ILE A 3 28.36 -5.79 -10.68
N VAL A 4 28.18 -6.93 -11.34
CA VAL A 4 26.85 -7.54 -11.56
C VAL A 4 26.26 -7.99 -10.23
N ILE A 5 27.07 -8.58 -9.34
CA ILE A 5 26.65 -8.99 -8.00
C ILE A 5 26.23 -7.76 -7.18
N ALA A 6 27.02 -6.69 -7.20
CA ALA A 6 26.72 -5.45 -6.49
C ALA A 6 25.41 -4.82 -6.99
N LEU A 7 25.16 -4.82 -8.30
CA LEU A 7 23.93 -4.32 -8.89
C LEU A 7 22.70 -5.15 -8.50
N VAL A 8 22.80 -6.49 -8.56
CA VAL A 8 21.72 -7.39 -8.15
C VAL A 8 21.42 -7.25 -6.66
N PHE A 9 22.46 -7.15 -5.83
CA PHE A 9 22.30 -6.94 -4.39
C PHE A 9 21.64 -5.60 -4.09
N SER A 10 22.07 -4.53 -4.76
CA SER A 10 21.45 -3.20 -4.62
C SER A 10 19.98 -3.22 -5.02
N ALA A 11 19.64 -3.87 -6.14
CA ALA A 11 18.26 -4.01 -6.59
C ALA A 11 17.40 -4.80 -5.58
N ALA A 12 17.94 -5.90 -5.03
CA ALA A 12 17.25 -6.70 -4.02
C ALA A 12 17.00 -5.90 -2.73
N VAL A 13 17.99 -5.14 -2.25
CA VAL A 13 17.85 -4.28 -1.07
C VAL A 13 16.78 -3.21 -1.29
N LEU A 14 16.78 -2.54 -2.44
CA LEU A 14 15.77 -1.54 -2.79
C LEU A 14 14.37 -2.14 -2.85
N PHE A 15 14.22 -3.33 -3.45
CA PHE A 15 12.94 -4.02 -3.53
C PHE A 15 12.40 -4.41 -2.15
N CYS A 16 13.27 -4.93 -1.28
CA CYS A 16 12.89 -5.27 0.10
C CYS A 16 12.49 -4.03 0.90
N ALA A 17 13.22 -2.93 0.75
CA ALA A 17 12.90 -1.67 1.41
C ALA A 17 11.53 -1.13 0.97
N ASP A 18 11.24 -1.15 -0.34
CA ASP A 18 9.95 -0.73 -0.90
C ASP A 18 8.79 -1.59 -0.35
N ARG A 19 8.96 -2.91 -0.37
CA ARG A 19 7.96 -3.85 0.18
C ARG A 19 7.75 -3.69 1.68
N LEU A 20 8.82 -3.45 2.45
CA LEU A 20 8.72 -3.20 3.89
C LEU A 20 7.99 -1.90 4.17
N LEU A 21 8.27 -0.84 3.38
CA LEU A 21 7.60 0.45 3.51
C LEU A 21 6.09 0.32 3.24
N LEU A 22 5.70 -0.39 2.18
CA LEU A 22 4.30 -0.68 1.86
C LEU A 22 3.62 -1.50 2.96
N TRP A 23 4.33 -2.46 3.55
CA TRP A 23 3.80 -3.28 4.65
C TRP A 23 3.60 -2.45 5.93
N LEU A 24 4.53 -1.55 6.23
CA LEU A 24 4.41 -0.61 7.35
C LEU A 24 3.27 0.41 7.15
N GLU A 25 3.05 0.84 5.91
CA GLU A 25 1.89 1.65 5.55
C GLU A 25 0.57 0.87 5.73
N SER A 26 0.52 -0.39 5.29
CA SER A 26 -0.65 -1.26 5.45
C SER A 26 -1.01 -1.55 6.90
N ARG A 27 -0.04 -1.57 7.82
CA ARG A 27 -0.28 -1.72 9.26
C ARG A 27 -0.64 -0.40 9.96
N GLY A 28 -0.73 0.70 9.24
CA GLY A 28 -1.02 2.02 9.81
C GLY A 28 0.12 2.61 10.64
N HIS A 29 1.30 1.98 10.64
CA HIS A 29 2.45 2.40 11.43
C HIS A 29 3.16 3.61 10.81
N VAL A 30 3.08 3.74 9.49
CA VAL A 30 3.78 4.77 8.72
C VAL A 30 2.82 5.38 7.70
N ASN A 31 2.27 6.55 8.02
CA ASN A 31 1.30 7.25 7.15
C ASN A 31 2.02 8.11 6.08
N TRP A 32 3.00 7.52 5.38
CA TRP A 32 3.90 8.26 4.49
C TRP A 32 3.20 8.77 3.23
N ARG A 33 2.37 7.93 2.61
CA ARG A 33 1.66 8.26 1.36
C ARG A 33 0.48 9.21 1.54
N ARG A 34 -0.09 9.29 2.76
CA ARG A 34 -1.27 10.12 3.06
C ARG A 34 -0.94 11.52 3.59
N LYS A 35 0.32 11.85 3.91
CA LYS A 35 0.66 13.20 4.43
C LYS A 35 0.33 14.37 3.48
N GLY A 36 0.05 14.09 2.20
CA GLY A 36 -0.37 15.09 1.20
C GLY A 36 -1.73 14.86 0.52
N ARG A 37 -2.46 13.78 0.85
CA ARG A 37 -3.83 13.57 0.34
C ARG A 37 -4.79 13.61 1.52
N LYS A 38 -5.79 14.49 1.43
CA LYS A 38 -6.91 14.62 2.37
C LYS A 38 -7.30 13.23 2.90
N PRO A 39 -7.55 13.07 4.21
CA PRO A 39 -8.14 11.83 4.71
C PRO A 39 -9.39 11.58 3.85
N LEU A 40 -9.40 10.45 3.15
CA LEU A 40 -10.63 9.96 2.54
C LEU A 40 -11.59 9.79 3.70
N SER A 41 -12.65 10.61 3.68
CA SER A 41 -13.80 10.53 4.59
C SER A 41 -14.21 9.06 4.72
N GLU A 42 -14.76 8.65 5.86
CA GLU A 42 -15.25 7.28 6.06
C GLU A 42 -16.55 7.01 5.30
N GLU A 43 -17.17 8.06 4.72
CA GLU A 43 -18.40 8.01 3.91
C GLU A 43 -18.39 7.06 2.69
N PRO A 44 -17.35 6.95 1.84
CA PRO A 44 -17.38 6.12 0.65
C PRO A 44 -17.26 4.63 0.97
N THR A 45 -16.79 4.26 2.17
CA THR A 45 -16.78 2.87 2.64
C THR A 45 -18.19 2.38 2.95
N ALA A 46 -19.02 3.22 3.56
CA ALA A 46 -20.42 2.91 3.83
C ALA A 46 -21.24 2.80 2.54
N GLU A 47 -20.95 3.65 1.54
CA GLU A 47 -21.60 3.60 0.22
C GLU A 47 -21.19 2.34 -0.58
N LEU A 48 -19.92 1.93 -0.51
CA LEU A 48 -19.46 0.71 -1.18
C LEU A 48 -20.03 -0.57 -0.53
N GLU A 49 -20.14 -0.60 0.79
CA GLU A 49 -20.71 -1.73 1.53
C GLU A 49 -22.22 -1.87 1.26
N THR A 50 -22.95 -0.75 1.17
CA THR A 50 -24.37 -0.74 0.79
C THR A 50 -24.57 -1.18 -0.67
N MET A 51 -23.74 -0.73 -1.61
CA MET A 51 -23.79 -1.21 -3.01
C MET A 51 -23.51 -2.71 -3.15
N LEU A 52 -22.56 -3.26 -2.39
CA LEU A 52 -22.24 -4.69 -2.38
C LEU A 52 -23.37 -5.53 -1.76
N SER A 53 -24.00 -5.02 -0.70
CA SER A 53 -25.15 -5.66 -0.05
C SER A 53 -26.38 -5.69 -0.95
N GLU A 54 -26.65 -4.59 -1.68
CA GLU A 54 -27.74 -4.48 -2.65
C GLU A 54 -27.58 -5.49 -3.81
N HIS A 55 -26.35 -5.68 -4.29
CA HIS A 55 -26.07 -6.60 -5.40
C HIS A 55 -26.19 -8.08 -5.00
N THR A 56 -25.85 -8.41 -3.75
CA THR A 56 -25.91 -9.80 -3.23
C THR A 56 -27.34 -10.25 -2.88
N ARG A 57 -28.29 -9.31 -2.83
CA ARG A 57 -29.69 -9.59 -2.45
C ARG A 57 -30.61 -9.92 -3.65
N ARG A 58 -30.13 -9.80 -4.89
CA ARG A 58 -30.83 -10.28 -6.10
C ARG A 58 -30.32 -11.64 -6.51
#